data_AF-A0A2A5CKF3-F1
#
_entry.id   AF-A0A2A5CKF3-F1
#
_cell.length_a   1.000
_cell.length_b   1.000
_cell.length_c   1.000
_cell.angle_alpha   90.00
_cell.angle_beta   90.00
_cell.angle_gamma   90.00
#
_symmetry.space_group_name_H-M   'P 1'
#
loop_
_entity.id
_entity.type
_entity.pdbx_description
1 polymer ?
#
loop_
_entity_poly.entity_id
_entity_poly.type
_entity_poly.pdbx_seq_one_letter_code
_entity_poly.pdbx_strand_id
1 'polypeptide(L)'
;MARTIIYVHGTWADAASKCKMGLYPGTTAEGDALKAMVTAECGGSTSVNLLGFCWSGDANYAARKEAGDILAPHIEVHSGNELVFVTHSHGGNVLGHALEQLKTTQVQAVYLFACPIMTGQGKAWWTKGRKSVTHLHTFSTPNDSVQVTGAFSKNSTDSTASGQLNYSVGHEIDGVTDISLQSTSTFNAPHGWMHSEEAYKQAAKKLA
;
A
#
# COMPACT_ATOMS: atom_id res chain seq x y z
N MET A 1 -11.02 20.27 7.83
CA MET A 1 -10.64 18.90 8.25
C MET A 1 -9.19 18.69 7.83
N ALA A 2 -8.33 18.15 8.69
CA ALA A 2 -6.94 17.86 8.30
C ALA A 2 -6.90 16.57 7.45
N ARG A 3 -5.92 16.46 6.56
CA ARG A 3 -5.69 15.24 5.77
C ARG A 3 -4.47 14.51 6.32
N THR A 4 -4.60 13.22 6.55
CA THR A 4 -3.48 12.35 6.94
C THR A 4 -3.22 11.35 5.83
N ILE A 5 -2.02 11.40 5.28
CA ILE A 5 -1.48 10.37 4.39
C ILE A 5 -0.72 9.37 5.28
N ILE A 6 -1.11 8.10 5.22
CA ILE A 6 -0.38 7.00 5.85
C ILE A 6 0.28 6.19 4.74
N TYR A 7 1.60 6.27 4.68
CA TYR A 7 2.41 5.51 3.76
C TYR A 7 2.79 4.16 4.37
N VAL A 8 2.38 3.06 3.74
CA VAL A 8 2.64 1.68 4.19
C VAL A 8 3.58 1.01 3.19
N HIS A 9 4.87 1.03 3.50
CA HIS A 9 5.87 0.32 2.70
C HIS A 9 5.83 -1.19 3.00
N GLY A 10 6.24 -2.03 2.03
CA GLY A 10 6.56 -3.43 2.27
C GLY A 10 7.80 -3.61 3.18
N THR A 11 8.39 -4.80 3.20
CA THR A 11 9.57 -5.08 4.03
C THR A 11 10.70 -4.09 3.75
N TRP A 12 11.11 -3.32 4.76
CA TRP A 12 12.31 -2.47 4.67
C TRP A 12 13.55 -3.38 4.61
N ALA A 13 14.39 -3.20 3.59
CA ALA A 13 15.38 -4.18 3.19
C ALA A 13 16.63 -4.27 4.07
N ASP A 14 16.65 -3.69 5.28
CA ASP A 14 17.88 -3.64 6.07
C ASP A 14 17.68 -4.13 7.51
N ALA A 15 18.42 -5.19 7.84
CA ALA A 15 18.53 -5.73 9.20
C ALA A 15 19.16 -4.70 10.18
N ALA A 16 19.85 -3.67 9.66
CA ALA A 16 20.37 -2.55 10.44
C ALA A 16 19.32 -1.46 10.71
N SER A 17 18.22 -1.40 9.96
CA SER A 17 17.16 -0.38 10.08
C SER A 17 15.89 -0.95 10.70
N LYS A 18 15.98 -1.77 11.75
CA LYS A 18 14.83 -2.21 12.55
C LYS A 18 14.16 -1.02 13.23
N CYS A 19 13.45 -0.20 12.46
CA CYS A 19 12.42 0.65 13.00
C CYS A 19 11.50 -0.23 13.84
N LYS A 20 11.18 0.23 15.04
CA LYS A 20 10.13 -0.43 15.81
C LYS A 20 8.86 -0.36 14.96
N MET A 21 8.10 -1.46 14.90
CA MET A 21 6.89 -1.49 14.10
C MET A 21 5.89 -0.44 14.63
N GLY A 22 5.39 0.44 13.75
CA GLY A 22 4.52 1.54 14.14
C GLY A 22 4.51 2.72 13.17
N LEU A 23 3.77 3.77 13.52
CA LEU A 23 3.69 5.03 12.75
C LEU A 23 4.75 6.05 13.19
N TYR A 24 5.38 6.69 12.20
CA TYR A 24 6.39 7.73 12.37
C TYR A 24 6.11 8.92 11.45
N PRO A 25 6.54 10.15 11.79
CA PRO A 25 6.51 11.26 10.85
C PRO A 25 7.27 10.90 9.56
N GLY A 26 6.62 11.05 8.40
CA GLY A 26 7.26 10.80 7.11
C GLY A 26 8.09 12.01 6.67
N THR A 27 9.42 11.85 6.61
CA THR A 27 10.35 12.93 6.21
C THR A 27 11.35 12.45 5.14
N THR A 28 10.86 11.98 3.99
CA THR A 28 11.71 11.67 2.83
C THR A 28 11.31 12.54 1.63
N ALA A 29 12.20 12.73 0.67
CA ALA A 29 11.92 13.46 -0.59
C ALA A 29 10.74 12.83 -1.37
N GLU A 30 10.57 11.51 -1.25
CA GLU A 30 9.41 10.77 -1.76
C GLU A 30 8.10 11.24 -1.11
N GLY A 31 8.15 11.64 0.16
CA GLY A 31 7.02 12.13 0.91
C GLY A 31 6.39 13.40 0.35
N ASP A 32 7.19 14.30 -0.20
CA ASP A 32 6.66 15.54 -0.81
C ASP A 32 5.99 15.25 -2.17
N ALA A 33 6.53 14.31 -2.95
CA ALA A 33 5.91 13.84 -4.18
C ALA A 33 4.58 13.10 -3.90
N LEU A 34 4.53 12.28 -2.84
CA LEU A 34 3.30 11.64 -2.37
C LEU A 34 2.25 12.66 -1.95
N LYS A 35 2.63 13.67 -1.15
CA LYS A 35 1.73 14.76 -0.77
C LYS A 35 1.20 15.47 -2.01
N ALA A 36 2.06 15.81 -2.96
CA ALA A 36 1.65 16.48 -4.20
C ALA A 36 0.65 15.66 -5.01
N MET A 37 0.87 14.34 -5.14
CA MET A 37 -0.07 13.44 -5.82
C MET A 37 -1.44 13.45 -5.15
N VAL A 38 -1.48 13.25 -3.83
CA VAL A 38 -2.76 13.23 -3.08
C VAL A 38 -3.46 14.59 -3.10
N THR A 39 -2.70 15.68 -2.99
CA THR A 39 -3.26 17.04 -3.07
C THR A 39 -3.87 17.33 -4.45
N ALA A 40 -3.28 16.81 -5.53
CA ALA A 40 -3.80 17.00 -6.87
C ALA A 40 -5.16 16.32 -7.09
N GLU A 41 -5.32 15.08 -6.60
CA GLU A 41 -6.58 14.35 -6.74
C GLU A 41 -7.69 14.89 -5.82
N CYS A 42 -7.37 15.12 -4.55
CA CYS A 42 -8.40 15.40 -3.54
C CYS A 42 -8.76 16.89 -3.41
N GLY A 43 -8.26 17.75 -4.31
CA GLY A 43 -8.65 19.16 -4.43
C GLY A 43 -8.33 20.04 -3.21
N GLY A 44 -7.24 20.81 -3.28
CA GLY A 44 -7.07 22.03 -2.48
C GLY A 44 -6.12 21.98 -1.28
N SER A 45 -6.03 23.14 -0.62
CA SER A 45 -4.96 23.60 0.26
C SER A 45 -5.15 23.21 1.75
N THR A 46 -5.48 21.95 2.02
CA THR A 46 -5.60 21.43 3.39
C THR A 46 -4.24 21.09 3.98
N SER A 47 -4.09 21.20 5.30
CA SER A 47 -2.88 20.71 5.98
C SER A 47 -2.75 19.20 5.77
N VAL A 48 -1.64 18.79 5.15
CA VAL A 48 -1.34 17.38 4.85
C VAL A 48 -0.27 16.88 5.80
N ASN A 49 -0.64 15.95 6.67
CA ASN A 49 0.29 15.22 7.52
C ASN A 49 0.69 13.93 6.81
N LEU A 50 1.99 13.65 6.73
CA LEU A 50 2.49 12.38 6.22
C LEU A 50 3.03 11.54 7.37
N LEU A 51 2.52 10.32 7.51
CA LEU A 51 2.99 9.31 8.43
C LEU A 51 3.50 8.11 7.64
N GLY A 52 4.61 7.51 8.06
CA GLY A 52 5.10 6.24 7.54
C GLY A 52 4.79 5.13 8.54
N PHE A 53 4.16 4.05 8.09
CA PHE A 53 4.09 2.80 8.83
C PHE A 53 5.32 1.96 8.52
N CYS A 54 6.14 1.73 9.54
CA CYS A 54 7.37 1.00 9.40
C CYS A 54 7.17 -0.46 9.84
N TRP A 55 7.59 -1.41 9.01
CA TRP A 55 7.53 -2.85 9.27
C TRP A 55 8.67 -3.58 8.54
N SER A 56 9.37 -4.45 9.27
CA SER A 56 10.50 -5.23 8.76
C SER A 56 10.37 -6.71 9.14
N GLY A 57 9.18 -7.28 8.93
CA GLY A 57 8.91 -8.70 9.18
C GLY A 57 9.08 -9.57 7.94
N ASP A 58 8.92 -10.89 8.14
CA ASP A 58 9.04 -11.89 7.08
C ASP A 58 8.00 -11.70 5.97
N ALA A 59 8.31 -12.19 4.77
CA ALA A 59 7.40 -12.15 3.63
C ALA A 59 6.32 -13.27 3.66
N ASN A 60 5.77 -13.59 4.84
CA ASN A 60 4.75 -14.65 5.01
C ASN A 60 3.39 -14.08 5.47
N TYR A 61 2.37 -14.94 5.51
CA TYR A 61 1.01 -14.52 5.86
C TYR A 61 0.91 -14.02 7.31
N ALA A 62 1.50 -14.78 8.25
CA ALA A 62 1.45 -14.48 9.68
C ALA A 62 2.09 -13.12 10.01
N ALA A 63 3.26 -12.81 9.45
CA ALA A 63 3.97 -11.56 9.68
C ALA A 63 3.21 -10.33 9.12
N ARG A 64 2.53 -10.49 7.98
CA ARG A 64 1.69 -9.42 7.41
C ARG A 64 0.42 -9.21 8.23
N LYS A 65 -0.15 -10.31 8.73
CA LYS A 65 -1.29 -10.28 9.64
C LYS A 65 -0.93 -9.52 10.92
N GLU A 66 0.18 -9.87 11.57
CA GLU A 66 0.67 -9.17 12.77
C GLU A 66 0.87 -7.67 12.52
N ALA A 67 1.48 -7.31 11.38
CA ALA A 67 1.65 -5.91 11.00
C ALA A 67 0.31 -5.19 10.82
N GLY A 68 -0.68 -5.85 10.22
CA GLY A 68 -2.03 -5.30 10.05
C GLY A 68 -2.77 -5.11 11.38
N ASP A 69 -2.65 -6.08 12.30
CA ASP A 69 -3.20 -5.99 13.66
C ASP A 69 -2.65 -4.77 14.42
N ILE A 70 -1.39 -4.41 14.17
CA ILE A 70 -0.76 -3.24 14.78
C ILE A 70 -1.14 -1.94 14.07
N LEU A 71 -1.29 -1.97 12.75
CA LEU A 71 -1.69 -0.80 11.97
C LEU A 71 -3.14 -0.37 12.27
N ALA A 72 -4.09 -1.31 12.42
CA ALA A 72 -5.52 -0.97 12.57
C ALA A 72 -5.84 0.00 13.73
N PRO A 73 -5.35 -0.19 14.97
CA PRO A 73 -5.56 0.77 16.05
C PRO A 73 -5.01 2.16 15.75
N HIS A 74 -3.89 2.24 15.03
CA HIS A 74 -3.33 3.53 14.62
C HIS A 74 -4.21 4.27 13.61
N ILE A 75 -4.88 3.55 12.71
CA ILE A 75 -5.85 4.15 11.77
C ILE A 75 -7.02 4.77 12.53
N GLU A 76 -7.60 4.05 13.51
CA GLU A 76 -8.76 4.52 14.28
C GLU A 76 -8.47 5.79 15.11
N VAL A 77 -7.22 5.99 15.56
CA VAL A 77 -6.78 7.24 16.23
C VAL A 77 -6.91 8.46 15.31
N HIS A 78 -6.89 8.25 13.98
CA HIS A 78 -7.02 9.31 12.98
C HIS A 78 -8.42 9.37 12.34
N SER A 79 -9.42 8.69 12.90
CA SER A 79 -10.81 8.64 12.40
C SER A 79 -11.49 9.99 12.18
N GLY A 80 -11.01 11.06 12.83
CA GLY A 80 -11.50 12.44 12.64
C GLY A 80 -10.87 13.20 11.46
N ASN A 81 -9.90 12.60 10.77
CA ASN A 81 -9.21 13.18 9.63
C ASN A 81 -9.70 12.55 8.32
N GLU A 82 -9.43 13.24 7.21
CA GLU A 82 -9.52 12.62 5.89
C GLU A 82 -8.30 11.70 5.72
N LEU A 83 -8.54 10.40 5.66
CA LEU A 83 -7.48 9.39 5.61
C LEU A 83 -7.21 8.91 4.19
N VAL A 84 -5.95 8.97 3.81
CA VAL A 84 -5.45 8.50 2.53
C VAL A 84 -4.30 7.54 2.77
N PHE A 85 -4.31 6.39 2.11
CA PHE A 85 -3.20 5.44 2.17
C PHE A 85 -2.46 5.38 0.85
N VAL A 86 -1.14 5.38 0.94
CA VAL A 86 -0.28 5.02 -0.18
C VAL A 86 0.51 3.81 0.26
N THR A 87 0.41 2.71 -0.46
CA THR A 87 1.13 1.49 -0.09
C THR A 87 2.08 1.09 -1.20
N HIS A 88 3.13 0.36 -0.83
CA HIS A 88 3.98 -0.30 -1.80
C HIS A 88 4.28 -1.75 -1.47
N SER A 89 4.42 -2.58 -2.51
CA SER A 89 4.82 -3.99 -2.38
C SER A 89 3.91 -4.70 -1.37
N HIS A 90 4.47 -5.41 -0.40
CA HIS A 90 3.70 -6.12 0.62
C HIS A 90 2.87 -5.22 1.55
N GLY A 91 3.12 -3.91 1.59
CA GLY A 91 2.35 -2.96 2.39
C GLY A 91 0.86 -2.95 2.04
N GLY A 92 0.50 -3.28 0.79
CA GLY A 92 -0.90 -3.46 0.40
C GLY A 92 -1.59 -4.59 1.18
N ASN A 93 -0.92 -5.71 1.44
CA ASN A 93 -1.52 -6.80 2.21
C ASN A 93 -1.68 -6.44 3.70
N VAL A 94 -0.68 -5.74 4.26
CA VAL A 94 -0.73 -5.23 5.63
C VAL A 94 -1.92 -4.30 5.80
N LEU A 95 -2.08 -3.35 4.87
CA LEU A 95 -3.22 -2.45 4.87
C LEU A 95 -4.54 -3.20 4.69
N GLY A 96 -4.62 -4.13 3.75
CA GLY A 96 -5.82 -4.94 3.52
C GLY A 96 -6.30 -5.62 4.80
N HIS A 97 -5.39 -6.20 5.58
CA HIS A 97 -5.73 -6.80 6.87
C HIS A 97 -6.14 -5.75 7.92
N ALA A 98 -5.47 -4.60 7.97
CA ALA A 98 -5.83 -3.54 8.89
C ALA A 98 -7.24 -2.98 8.60
N LEU A 99 -7.58 -2.82 7.32
CA LEU A 99 -8.87 -2.29 6.88
C LEU A 99 -10.05 -3.21 7.26
N GLU A 100 -9.89 -4.54 7.22
CA GLU A 100 -10.98 -5.45 7.62
C GLU A 100 -11.31 -5.40 9.12
N GLN A 101 -10.43 -4.80 9.93
CA GLN A 101 -10.61 -4.66 11.37
C GLN A 101 -11.26 -3.32 11.76
N LEU A 102 -11.35 -2.37 10.83
CA LEU A 102 -11.94 -1.06 11.09
C LEU A 102 -13.43 -1.19 11.39
N LYS A 103 -13.89 -0.47 12.41
CA LYS A 103 -15.30 -0.50 12.83
C LYS A 103 -16.07 0.72 12.35
N THR A 104 -15.42 1.87 12.38
CA THR A 104 -16.07 3.17 12.22
C THR A 104 -15.33 4.10 11.27
N THR A 105 -14.04 3.88 11.06
CA THR A 105 -13.23 4.76 10.23
C THR A 105 -13.51 4.54 8.74
N GLN A 106 -13.83 5.63 8.05
CA GLN A 106 -13.86 5.70 6.59
C GLN A 106 -12.52 6.22 6.07
N VAL A 107 -12.07 5.60 4.98
CA VAL A 107 -10.84 5.92 4.28
C VAL A 107 -11.22 6.55 2.95
N GLN A 108 -10.72 7.76 2.70
CA GLN A 108 -11.02 8.49 1.49
C GLN A 108 -10.43 7.78 0.28
N ALA A 109 -9.13 7.48 0.32
CA ALA A 109 -8.46 6.87 -0.81
C ALA A 109 -7.37 5.89 -0.40
N VAL A 110 -7.17 4.87 -1.23
CA VAL A 110 -6.07 3.92 -1.13
C VAL A 110 -5.41 3.79 -2.50
N TYR A 111 -4.08 3.96 -2.51
CA TYR A 111 -3.25 3.83 -3.70
C TYR A 111 -2.24 2.70 -3.52
N LEU A 112 -2.39 1.63 -4.31
CA LEU A 112 -1.57 0.42 -4.24
C LEU A 112 -0.47 0.44 -5.31
N PHE A 113 0.74 0.88 -4.98
CA PHE A 113 1.88 0.90 -5.91
C PHE A 113 2.65 -0.41 -5.86
N ALA A 114 2.87 -1.07 -6.99
CA ALA A 114 3.69 -2.27 -7.02
C ALA A 114 3.23 -3.41 -6.08
N CYS A 115 1.97 -3.41 -5.61
CA CYS A 115 1.52 -4.34 -4.57
C CYS A 115 1.09 -5.71 -5.16
N PRO A 116 1.77 -6.81 -4.82
CA PRO A 116 1.24 -8.15 -5.04
C PRO A 116 0.17 -8.44 -3.99
N ILE A 117 -1.08 -8.56 -4.39
CA ILE A 117 -2.20 -8.79 -3.47
C ILE A 117 -2.41 -10.29 -3.30
N MET A 118 -2.48 -10.77 -2.05
CA MET A 118 -2.76 -12.17 -1.75
C MET A 118 -4.15 -12.57 -2.22
N THR A 119 -4.26 -13.72 -2.87
CA THR A 119 -5.52 -14.38 -3.17
C THR A 119 -5.80 -15.47 -2.12
N GLY A 120 -6.83 -16.30 -2.32
CA GLY A 120 -7.23 -17.33 -1.35
C GLY A 120 -7.70 -16.72 -0.03
N GLN A 121 -7.15 -17.17 1.11
CA GLN A 121 -7.51 -16.62 2.43
C GLN A 121 -7.16 -15.13 2.55
N GLY A 122 -6.06 -14.67 1.94
CA GLY A 122 -5.69 -13.25 1.94
C GLY A 122 -6.64 -12.35 1.13
N LYS A 123 -7.40 -12.91 0.18
CA LYS A 123 -8.42 -12.16 -0.58
C LYS A 123 -9.50 -11.60 0.35
N ALA A 124 -9.85 -12.35 1.41
CA ALA A 124 -10.90 -11.98 2.34
C ALA A 124 -10.62 -10.65 3.05
N TRP A 125 -9.35 -10.32 3.29
CA TRP A 125 -8.93 -9.05 3.88
C TRP A 125 -9.40 -7.87 3.05
N TRP A 126 -9.14 -7.90 1.74
CA TRP A 126 -9.56 -6.84 0.83
C TRP A 126 -11.07 -6.86 0.57
N THR A 127 -11.70 -8.03 0.45
CA THR A 127 -13.17 -8.11 0.28
C THR A 127 -13.93 -7.43 1.43
N LYS A 128 -13.45 -7.57 2.68
CA LYS A 128 -14.07 -6.90 3.83
C LYS A 128 -13.61 -5.46 3.96
N GLY A 129 -12.29 -5.22 3.94
CA GLY A 129 -11.69 -3.91 4.14
C GLY A 129 -12.07 -2.87 3.09
N ARG A 130 -12.34 -3.29 1.84
CA ARG A 130 -12.80 -2.43 0.74
C ARG A 130 -14.04 -1.60 1.09
N LYS A 131 -14.90 -2.11 1.98
CA LYS A 131 -16.14 -1.43 2.41
C LYS A 131 -15.89 -0.14 3.17
N SER A 132 -14.68 0.03 3.71
CA SER A 132 -14.26 1.22 4.43
C SER A 132 -13.55 2.24 3.54
N VAL A 133 -13.43 1.98 2.23
CA VAL A 133 -12.64 2.79 1.30
C VAL A 133 -13.55 3.46 0.27
N THR A 134 -13.40 4.76 0.02
CA THR A 134 -14.17 5.44 -1.04
C THR A 134 -13.52 5.20 -2.40
N HIS A 135 -12.26 5.58 -2.55
CA HIS A 135 -11.47 5.43 -3.78
C HIS A 135 -10.37 4.38 -3.61
N LEU A 136 -10.29 3.42 -4.53
CA LEU A 136 -9.24 2.40 -4.54
C LEU A 136 -8.61 2.33 -5.93
N HIS A 137 -7.32 2.65 -5.98
CA HIS A 137 -6.54 2.58 -7.21
C HIS A 137 -5.34 1.65 -7.00
N THR A 138 -5.03 0.87 -8.02
CA THR A 138 -3.75 0.15 -8.08
C THR A 138 -2.92 0.70 -9.22
N PHE A 139 -1.64 0.89 -8.94
CA PHE A 139 -0.64 1.31 -9.91
C PHE A 139 0.32 0.15 -10.13
N SER A 140 0.47 -0.24 -11.39
CA SER A 140 1.33 -1.33 -11.81
C SER A 140 2.28 -0.88 -12.91
N THR A 141 3.37 -1.60 -13.14
CA THR A 141 4.18 -1.41 -14.34
C THR A 141 4.41 -2.75 -15.04
N PRO A 142 4.30 -2.83 -16.38
CA PRO A 142 4.39 -4.11 -17.11
C PRO A 142 5.72 -4.84 -16.91
N ASN A 143 6.76 -4.07 -16.57
CA ASN A 143 8.11 -4.59 -16.37
C ASN A 143 8.38 -5.03 -14.92
N ASP A 144 7.44 -4.83 -14.00
CA ASP A 144 7.58 -5.28 -12.61
C ASP A 144 7.25 -6.76 -12.48
N SER A 145 8.29 -7.57 -12.65
CA SER A 145 8.21 -9.01 -12.42
C SER A 145 7.72 -9.36 -11.02
N VAL A 146 7.90 -8.55 -9.97
CA VAL A 146 7.40 -8.88 -8.62
C VAL A 146 5.87 -8.91 -8.60
N GLN A 147 5.24 -7.94 -9.26
CA GLN A 147 3.78 -7.91 -9.43
C GLN A 147 3.28 -8.96 -10.43
N VAL A 148 3.97 -9.11 -11.56
CA VAL A 148 3.47 -9.89 -12.71
C VAL A 148 3.75 -11.40 -12.60
N THR A 149 4.89 -11.82 -12.04
CA THR A 149 5.31 -13.23 -12.01
C THR A 149 5.90 -13.70 -10.66
N GLY A 150 6.52 -12.80 -9.90
CA GLY A 150 7.31 -13.05 -8.69
C GLY A 150 6.48 -13.25 -7.43
N ALA A 151 5.23 -12.80 -7.45
CA ALA A 151 4.30 -13.06 -6.35
C ALA A 151 4.03 -14.56 -6.16
N PHE A 152 4.09 -15.36 -7.25
CA PHE A 152 4.00 -16.82 -7.21
C PHE A 152 5.30 -17.52 -6.75
N SER A 153 6.49 -17.02 -7.13
CA SER A 153 7.76 -17.76 -6.94
C SER A 153 8.54 -17.42 -5.67
N LYS A 154 8.35 -16.23 -5.06
CA LYS A 154 9.10 -15.81 -3.86
C LYS A 154 8.35 -15.97 -2.53
N ASN A 155 7.05 -16.26 -2.55
CA ASN A 155 6.20 -16.25 -1.35
C ASN A 155 5.57 -17.61 -1.01
N SER A 156 6.02 -18.69 -1.65
CA SER A 156 5.55 -20.07 -1.45
C SER A 156 6.16 -20.77 -0.22
N THR A 157 6.81 -20.03 0.69
CA THR A 157 7.46 -20.61 1.88
C THR A 157 6.52 -20.81 3.06
N ASP A 158 5.24 -20.40 2.95
CA ASP A 158 4.26 -20.63 4.01
C ASP A 158 3.49 -21.94 3.76
N SER A 159 4.09 -23.06 4.17
CA SER A 159 3.47 -24.40 4.15
C SER A 159 2.39 -24.60 5.24
N THR A 160 2.16 -23.58 6.10
CA THR A 160 1.22 -23.66 7.22
C THR A 160 -0.17 -23.09 6.91
N ALA A 161 -0.30 -22.28 5.86
CA ALA A 161 -1.60 -21.94 5.30
C ALA A 161 -2.12 -23.14 4.50
N SER A 162 -3.10 -23.85 5.07
CA SER A 162 -3.80 -24.99 4.47
C SER A 162 -4.62 -24.57 3.24
N GLY A 163 -3.92 -24.29 2.14
CA GLY A 163 -4.45 -23.82 0.87
C GLY A 163 -3.44 -22.89 0.22
N GLN A 164 -2.94 -23.26 -0.96
CA GLN A 164 -1.96 -22.51 -1.75
C GLN A 164 -2.34 -21.01 -1.80
N LEU A 165 -1.62 -20.16 -1.05
CA LEU A 165 -1.74 -18.72 -1.18
C LEU A 165 -1.13 -18.34 -2.53
N ASN A 166 -1.99 -17.98 -3.49
CA ASN A 166 -1.57 -17.36 -4.74
C ASN A 166 -1.62 -15.84 -4.59
N TYR A 167 -1.13 -15.12 -5.58
CA TYR A 167 -1.12 -13.66 -5.59
C TYR A 167 -1.53 -13.16 -6.97
N SER A 168 -2.13 -11.98 -6.98
CA SER A 168 -2.51 -11.29 -8.20
C SER A 168 -2.12 -9.81 -8.10
N VAL A 169 -2.10 -9.14 -9.25
CA VAL A 169 -2.03 -7.67 -9.27
C VAL A 169 -3.38 -7.15 -8.78
N GLY A 170 -3.41 -5.99 -8.13
CA GLY A 170 -4.58 -5.47 -7.41
C GLY A 170 -5.91 -5.39 -8.17
N HIS A 171 -5.95 -5.66 -9.49
CA HIS A 171 -7.15 -5.78 -10.32
C HIS A 171 -8.18 -6.81 -9.83
N GLU A 172 -7.78 -7.78 -9.01
CA GLU A 172 -8.71 -8.74 -8.39
C GLU A 172 -9.49 -8.20 -7.18
N ILE A 173 -9.17 -6.99 -6.71
CA ILE A 173 -9.93 -6.33 -5.64
C ILE A 173 -11.19 -5.68 -6.24
N ASP A 174 -12.36 -6.04 -5.74
CA ASP A 174 -13.63 -5.52 -6.24
C ASP A 174 -13.67 -3.98 -6.22
N GLY A 175 -14.04 -3.38 -7.36
CA GLY A 175 -14.19 -1.94 -7.51
C GLY A 175 -12.89 -1.14 -7.45
N VAL A 176 -11.74 -1.79 -7.70
CA VAL A 176 -10.44 -1.14 -7.93
C VAL A 176 -10.38 -0.53 -9.33
N THR A 177 -9.71 0.61 -9.46
CA THR A 177 -9.26 1.12 -10.76
C THR A 177 -7.79 0.76 -10.96
N ASP A 178 -7.49 -0.04 -11.98
CA ASP A 178 -6.11 -0.43 -12.33
C ASP A 178 -5.49 0.54 -13.34
N ILE A 179 -4.32 1.07 -13.01
CA ILE A 179 -3.61 2.08 -13.78
C ILE A 179 -2.18 1.60 -14.03
N SER A 180 -1.87 1.33 -15.29
CA SER A 180 -0.51 1.01 -15.69
C SER A 180 0.34 2.28 -15.86
N LEU A 181 1.52 2.29 -15.23
CA LEU A 181 2.53 3.32 -15.32
C LEU A 181 3.75 2.80 -16.10
N GLN A 182 4.43 3.70 -16.82
CA GLN A 182 5.59 3.36 -17.63
C GLN A 182 6.76 4.27 -17.28
N SER A 183 7.89 3.67 -16.89
CA SER A 183 9.11 4.43 -16.65
C SER A 183 9.60 5.07 -17.94
N THR A 184 9.89 6.37 -17.90
CA THR A 184 10.52 7.10 -19.02
C THR A 184 12.04 7.04 -18.97
N SER A 185 12.59 6.44 -17.90
CA SER A 185 14.02 6.30 -17.66
C SER A 185 14.44 4.83 -17.78
N THR A 186 15.73 4.57 -18.02
CA THR A 186 16.31 3.22 -18.01
C THR A 186 16.47 2.71 -16.58
N PHE A 187 15.38 2.70 -15.80
CA PHE A 187 15.39 2.19 -14.44
C PHE A 187 15.65 0.68 -14.48
N ASN A 188 16.77 0.26 -13.92
CA ASN A 188 17.16 -1.15 -13.88
C ASN A 188 16.34 -2.00 -12.87
N ALA A 189 15.43 -1.37 -12.11
CA ALA A 189 14.59 -2.02 -11.11
C ALA A 189 13.13 -1.50 -11.17
N PRO A 190 12.27 -2.08 -12.02
CA PRO A 190 10.89 -1.63 -12.21
C PRO A 190 10.03 -1.62 -10.93
N HIS A 191 10.24 -2.58 -10.02
CA HIS A 191 9.55 -2.61 -8.72
C HIS A 191 9.92 -1.40 -7.84
N GLY A 192 11.21 -1.09 -7.75
CA GLY A 192 11.72 0.05 -6.99
C GLY A 192 11.35 1.39 -7.61
N TRP A 193 11.22 1.45 -8.95
CA TRP A 193 10.78 2.65 -9.66
C TRP A 193 9.37 3.11 -9.22
N MET A 194 8.50 2.18 -8.84
CA MET A 194 7.14 2.50 -8.36
C MET A 194 7.11 3.26 -7.02
N HIS A 195 8.26 3.42 -6.35
CA HIS A 195 8.44 4.32 -5.21
C HIS A 195 8.92 5.71 -5.57
N SER A 196 9.23 5.96 -6.84
CA SER A 196 9.88 7.19 -7.26
C SER A 196 8.91 8.35 -7.39
N GLU A 197 9.44 9.57 -7.28
CA GLU A 197 8.75 10.80 -7.63
C GLU A 197 8.17 10.77 -9.05
N GLU A 198 8.87 10.15 -10.01
CA GLU A 198 8.39 10.00 -11.38
C GLU A 198 7.07 9.21 -11.43
N ALA A 199 7.01 8.07 -10.73
CA ALA A 199 5.81 7.23 -10.67
C ALA A 199 4.64 7.99 -10.02
N TYR A 200 4.87 8.69 -8.91
CA TYR A 200 3.83 9.49 -8.24
C TYR A 200 3.32 10.64 -9.11
N LYS A 201 4.19 11.32 -9.85
CA LYS A 201 3.80 12.36 -10.82
C LYS A 201 2.96 11.79 -11.96
N GLN A 202 3.28 10.59 -12.45
CA GLN A 202 2.46 9.93 -13.47
C GLN A 202 1.09 9.52 -12.91
N ALA A 203 1.06 8.96 -11.70
CA ALA A 203 -0.18 8.62 -11.01
C ALA A 203 -1.09 9.85 -10.85
N ALA A 204 -0.54 10.97 -10.36
CA ALA A 204 -1.29 12.23 -10.20
C ALA A 204 -1.93 12.69 -11.52
N LYS A 205 -1.21 12.60 -12.64
CA LYS A 205 -1.74 12.94 -13.97
C LYS A 205 -2.84 12.00 -14.47
N LYS A 206 -2.86 10.76 -14.00
CA LYS A 206 -3.87 9.75 -14.37
C LYS A 206 -5.12 9.84 -13.50
N LEU A 207 -5.02 10.47 -12.33
CA LEU A 207 -6.10 10.65 -11.37
C LEU A 207 -6.86 11.97 -11.57
N ALA A 208 -6.24 12.96 -12.22
CA ALA A 208 -6.85 14.22 -12.63
C ALA A 208 -7.72 14.07 -13.89
#